data_AF-A0AA39JVT5-F1
#
_entry.id   AF-A0AA39JVT5-F1
#
_cell.length_a   1.000
_cell.length_b   1.000
_cell.length_c   1.000
_cell.angle_alpha   90.00
_cell.angle_beta   90.00
_cell.angle_gamma   90.00
#
_symmetry.space_group_name_H-M   'P 1'
#
loop_
_entity.id
_entity.type
_entity.pdbx_description
1 polymer ?
#
loop_
_entity_poly.entity_id
_entity_poly.type
_entity_poly.pdbx_seq_one_letter_code
_entity_poly.pdbx_strand_id
1 'polypeptide(L)'
;RVGGREDRADVWTPINGYEWPVPVPKESDLNLIRIEMLNLGLEYAWLDVLYLRQVGGPGEDARAEEWKLDVPTIGAVYTDGSHMVCYLSGLGLPFTLKEGDLDSDRSWFRRAWTLQEVGQWREIAGDTPDGPMHAERKDGKYETELLTRFHKQLQSMQDMSYRVLGPLKSMQQWVSTNPVDKVAGLAFVMGSEKIPAYYESQSLEDAWTALVNSMDTLYRGQLFFSCPEPGNAGTKWRPSWEQLMMKPLPAYDFDPNVSVDRDEAEEEDSVDEVCIEKGLVQGLAVVVEGGDRHGKLIVKDKSGIEHGFGITATHEYPIPEDTYTLISAHDWVHLVVATIVSLGEAC
;
A
#
# COMPACT_ATOMS: atom_id res chain seq x y z
N ARG A 1 7.15 17.65 0.83
CA ARG A 1 6.99 18.88 1.67
C ARG A 1 7.84 18.79 2.96
N VAL A 2 9.16 19.05 2.97
CA VAL A 2 9.99 19.07 4.21
C VAL A 2 10.25 20.53 4.65
N GLY A 3 10.33 20.78 5.97
CA GLY A 3 10.41 22.13 6.60
C GLY A 3 9.26 22.37 7.59
N GLY A 4 9.53 23.02 8.74
CA GLY A 4 8.59 23.41 9.80
C GLY A 4 7.38 24.19 9.28
N ARG A 5 6.29 24.36 10.07
CA ARG A 5 5.21 25.31 9.66
C ARG A 5 5.79 26.73 9.54
N GLU A 6 6.84 26.99 10.31
CA GLU A 6 7.62 28.24 10.32
C GLU A 6 8.57 28.39 9.12
N ASP A 7 8.91 27.32 8.40
CA ASP A 7 9.84 27.36 7.25
C ASP A 7 9.11 27.45 5.90
N ARG A 8 7.78 27.56 5.93
CA ARG A 8 6.93 27.64 4.75
C ARG A 8 6.31 29.01 4.60
N ALA A 9 6.08 29.38 3.36
CA ALA A 9 5.26 30.51 2.98
C ALA A 9 4.05 30.01 2.20
N ASP A 10 2.89 30.54 2.54
CA ASP A 10 1.65 30.35 1.81
C ASP A 10 1.63 31.35 0.65
N VAL A 11 1.91 30.86 -0.56
CA VAL A 11 2.08 31.69 -1.75
C VAL A 11 0.84 31.59 -2.64
N TRP A 12 0.31 32.74 -3.02
CA TRP A 12 -0.80 32.85 -3.97
C TRP A 12 -0.27 32.86 -5.39
N THR A 13 -0.72 31.92 -6.23
CA THR A 13 -0.18 31.73 -7.57
C THR A 13 -1.24 31.98 -8.65
N PRO A 14 -0.86 32.52 -9.81
CA PRO A 14 -1.78 32.56 -10.95
C PRO A 14 -2.05 31.17 -11.55
N ILE A 15 -1.22 30.17 -11.23
CA ILE A 15 -1.30 28.82 -11.81
C ILE A 15 -2.58 28.11 -11.36
N ASN A 16 -2.95 28.26 -10.09
CA ASN A 16 -4.21 27.75 -9.54
C ASN A 16 -5.31 28.83 -9.49
N GLY A 17 -5.25 29.83 -10.37
CA GLY A 17 -6.26 30.88 -10.46
C GLY A 17 -6.40 31.77 -9.22
N TYR A 18 -5.42 31.75 -8.32
CA TYR A 18 -5.49 32.40 -7.00
C TYR A 18 -6.64 31.89 -6.12
N GLU A 19 -7.03 30.62 -6.26
CA GLU A 19 -8.14 30.05 -5.51
C GLU A 19 -7.74 29.51 -4.12
N TRP A 20 -6.48 29.07 -3.95
CA TRP A 20 -5.93 28.67 -2.65
C TRP A 20 -4.45 29.06 -2.54
N PRO A 21 -3.90 29.27 -1.33
CA PRO A 21 -2.48 29.44 -1.15
C PRO A 21 -1.76 28.09 -1.25
N VAL A 22 -0.53 28.15 -1.76
CA VAL A 22 0.32 26.99 -2.00
C VAL A 22 1.43 26.99 -0.95
N PRO A 23 1.54 25.96 -0.11
CA PRO A 23 2.56 25.90 0.93
C PRO A 23 3.92 25.49 0.32
N VAL A 24 4.78 26.48 0.04
CA VAL A 24 6.13 26.27 -0.48
C VAL A 24 7.18 26.58 0.58
N PRO A 25 8.38 25.99 0.54
CA PRO A 25 9.49 26.43 1.38
C PRO A 25 9.78 27.93 1.15
N LYS A 26 10.08 28.68 2.21
CA LYS A 26 10.35 30.13 2.12
C LYS A 26 11.50 30.49 1.16
N GLU A 27 12.46 29.58 1.04
CA GLU A 27 13.64 29.74 0.19
C GLU A 27 13.41 29.23 -1.24
N SER A 28 12.21 28.72 -1.55
CA SER A 28 11.88 28.20 -2.87
C SER A 28 11.56 29.33 -3.86
N ASP A 29 12.05 29.19 -5.08
CA ASP A 29 11.71 30.05 -6.22
C ASP A 29 11.15 29.19 -7.36
N LEU A 30 9.91 29.45 -7.75
CA LEU A 30 9.23 28.76 -8.87
C LEU A 30 9.99 28.90 -10.19
N ASN A 31 10.77 29.97 -10.39
CA ASN A 31 11.60 30.11 -11.58
C ASN A 31 12.77 29.12 -11.60
N LEU A 32 13.36 28.81 -10.44
CA LEU A 32 14.43 27.83 -10.35
C LEU A 32 13.91 26.42 -10.63
N ILE A 33 12.72 26.10 -10.11
CA ILE A 33 12.03 24.84 -10.42
C ILE A 33 11.77 24.75 -11.93
N ARG A 34 11.27 25.81 -12.55
CA ARG A 34 11.05 25.85 -14.01
C ARG A 34 12.35 25.62 -14.79
N ILE A 35 13.45 26.26 -14.40
CA ILE A 35 14.75 26.07 -15.05
C ILE A 35 15.21 24.61 -14.91
N GLU A 36 15.05 24.03 -13.72
CA GLU A 36 15.38 22.63 -13.47
C GLU A 36 14.55 21.69 -14.37
N MET A 37 13.23 21.86 -14.42
CA MET A 37 12.37 21.06 -15.31
C MET A 37 12.77 21.19 -16.78
N LEU A 38 13.12 22.41 -17.25
CA LEU A 38 13.59 22.64 -18.62
C LEU A 38 14.93 21.94 -18.90
N ASN A 39 15.84 21.90 -17.92
CA ASN A 39 17.11 21.17 -18.05
C ASN A 39 16.91 19.65 -18.12
N LEU A 40 15.86 19.13 -17.49
CA LEU A 40 15.42 17.73 -17.61
C LEU A 40 14.69 17.46 -18.95
N GLY A 41 14.55 18.47 -19.82
CA GLY A 41 13.89 18.35 -21.12
C GLY A 41 12.36 18.33 -21.05
N LEU A 42 11.77 18.74 -19.93
CA LEU A 42 10.32 18.77 -19.75
C LEU A 42 9.73 20.06 -20.36
N GLU A 43 8.73 19.91 -21.22
CA GLU A 43 7.98 21.04 -21.80
C GLU A 43 6.76 21.42 -20.94
N TYR A 44 6.13 20.42 -20.34
CA TYR A 44 4.98 20.55 -19.46
C TYR A 44 5.21 19.72 -18.21
N ALA A 45 4.85 20.27 -17.05
CA ALA A 45 4.93 19.58 -15.78
C ALA A 45 3.62 19.79 -15.01
N TRP A 46 3.13 18.71 -14.44
CA TRP A 46 2.08 18.75 -13.44
C TRP A 46 2.72 18.76 -12.05
N LEU A 47 2.27 19.67 -11.18
CA LEU A 47 2.89 19.90 -9.87
C LEU A 47 1.85 19.72 -8.76
N ASP A 48 1.88 18.57 -8.12
CA ASP A 48 0.95 18.09 -7.08
C ASP A 48 0.40 19.16 -6.13
N VAL A 49 1.28 19.96 -5.53
CA VAL A 49 0.93 20.98 -4.53
C VAL A 49 0.08 22.12 -5.11
N LEU A 50 0.12 22.34 -6.42
CA LEU A 50 -0.65 23.36 -7.13
C LEU A 50 -2.01 22.86 -7.61
N TYR A 51 -2.15 21.57 -7.92
CA TYR A 51 -3.34 21.04 -8.58
C TYR A 51 -4.37 20.46 -7.61
N LEU A 52 -3.96 20.08 -6.40
CA LEU A 52 -4.91 19.68 -5.35
C LEU A 52 -5.30 20.89 -4.52
N ARG A 53 -6.61 21.16 -4.42
CA ARG A 53 -7.12 22.26 -3.59
C ARG A 53 -6.58 22.15 -2.17
N GLN A 54 -5.87 23.18 -1.72
CA GLN A 54 -5.31 23.24 -0.38
C GLN A 54 -6.27 23.92 0.59
N VAL A 55 -6.03 23.72 1.87
CA VAL A 55 -6.75 24.43 2.93
C VAL A 55 -6.37 25.91 2.92
N GLY A 56 -7.38 26.75 3.03
CA GLY A 56 -7.29 28.20 2.97
C GLY A 56 -7.68 28.70 1.59
N GLY A 57 -8.61 29.65 1.54
CA GLY A 57 -8.95 30.37 0.32
C GLY A 57 -10.44 30.43 0.03
N PRO A 58 -10.84 31.13 -1.03
CA PRO A 58 -12.22 31.10 -1.52
C PRO A 58 -12.63 29.69 -1.95
N GLY A 59 -13.90 29.33 -1.74
CA GLY A 59 -14.42 28.04 -2.22
C GLY A 59 -14.05 26.83 -1.35
N GLU A 60 -13.73 27.02 -0.06
CA GLU A 60 -13.50 25.93 0.89
C GLU A 60 -14.68 24.94 0.97
N ASP A 61 -15.90 25.41 0.69
CA ASP A 61 -17.09 24.60 0.58
C ASP A 61 -17.03 23.60 -0.59
N ALA A 62 -16.32 23.93 -1.68
CA ALA A 62 -16.09 23.03 -2.80
C ALA A 62 -14.99 21.99 -2.54
N ARG A 63 -14.10 22.23 -1.56
CA ARG A 63 -12.95 21.35 -1.29
C ARG A 63 -13.36 19.92 -0.98
N ALA A 64 -14.41 19.73 -0.19
CA ALA A 64 -14.89 18.39 0.14
C ALA A 64 -15.37 17.62 -1.09
N GLU A 65 -16.06 18.29 -2.02
CA GLU A 65 -16.55 17.68 -3.26
C GLU A 65 -15.42 17.42 -4.27
N GLU A 66 -14.42 18.30 -4.36
CA GLU A 66 -13.23 18.05 -5.18
C GLU A 66 -12.41 16.89 -4.62
N TRP A 67 -12.11 16.91 -3.31
CA TRP A 67 -11.32 15.87 -2.66
C TRP A 67 -11.98 14.50 -2.71
N LYS A 68 -13.31 14.44 -2.76
CA LYS A 68 -14.05 13.19 -2.97
C LYS A 68 -13.56 12.40 -4.18
N LEU A 69 -13.14 13.10 -5.25
CA LEU A 69 -12.60 12.52 -6.47
C LEU A 69 -11.07 12.60 -6.50
N ASP A 70 -10.49 13.78 -6.26
CA ASP A 70 -9.08 14.03 -6.51
C ASP A 70 -8.15 13.22 -5.60
N VAL A 71 -8.48 13.12 -4.31
CA VAL A 71 -7.65 12.41 -3.32
C VAL A 71 -7.38 10.95 -3.69
N PRO A 72 -8.40 10.15 -4.00
CA PRO A 72 -8.20 8.74 -4.32
C PRO A 72 -7.83 8.50 -5.80
N THR A 73 -7.89 9.52 -6.68
CA THR A 73 -7.56 9.40 -8.12
C THR A 73 -6.17 9.91 -8.49
N ILE A 74 -5.49 10.65 -7.61
CA ILE A 74 -4.22 11.31 -7.92
C ILE A 74 -3.10 10.33 -8.30
N GLY A 75 -3.12 9.11 -7.73
CA GLY A 75 -2.15 8.06 -8.06
C GLY A 75 -2.03 7.78 -9.56
N ALA A 76 -3.12 7.93 -10.33
CA ALA A 76 -3.12 7.73 -11.77
C ALA A 76 -2.08 8.59 -12.50
N VAL A 77 -1.81 9.80 -12.00
CA VAL A 77 -0.84 10.72 -12.62
C VAL A 77 0.59 10.16 -12.53
N TYR A 78 0.87 9.34 -11.52
CA TYR A 78 2.19 8.76 -11.28
C TYR A 78 2.33 7.34 -11.86
N THR A 79 1.25 6.75 -12.39
CA THR A 79 1.28 5.42 -13.03
C THR A 79 1.74 5.50 -14.49
N ASP A 80 2.21 4.36 -15.02
CA ASP A 80 2.51 4.07 -16.44
C ASP A 80 3.07 5.20 -17.31
N GLY A 81 4.41 5.26 -17.42
CA GLY A 81 5.12 6.08 -18.40
C GLY A 81 5.28 7.56 -18.04
N SER A 82 4.70 8.01 -16.92
CA SER A 82 4.95 9.35 -16.38
C SER A 82 6.39 9.51 -15.90
N HIS A 83 7.08 10.56 -16.36
CA HIS A 83 8.38 10.95 -15.83
C HIS A 83 8.18 11.78 -14.55
N MET A 84 8.39 11.14 -13.40
CA MET A 84 8.18 11.76 -12.11
C MET A 84 9.45 12.46 -11.60
N VAL A 85 9.30 13.66 -11.07
CA VAL A 85 10.40 14.41 -10.47
C VAL A 85 10.08 14.70 -9.00
N CYS A 86 10.90 14.18 -8.09
CA CYS A 86 10.63 14.19 -6.65
C CYS A 86 11.57 15.12 -5.88
N TYR A 87 11.01 16.11 -5.20
CA TYR A 87 11.76 16.96 -4.25
C TYR A 87 11.67 16.41 -2.82
N LEU A 88 12.67 15.61 -2.43
CA LEU A 88 12.68 14.97 -1.11
C LEU A 88 12.90 15.97 0.04
N SER A 89 13.74 17.00 -0.15
CA SER A 89 14.01 18.04 0.87
C SER A 89 13.01 19.20 0.87
N GLY A 90 12.00 19.18 -0.01
CA GLY A 90 11.06 20.28 -0.20
C GLY A 90 11.16 20.90 -1.59
N LEU A 91 10.01 21.32 -2.12
CA LEU A 91 9.88 21.80 -3.50
C LEU A 91 10.84 22.95 -3.80
N GLY A 92 11.69 22.79 -4.81
CA GLY A 92 12.68 23.78 -5.24
C GLY A 92 13.91 23.92 -4.35
N LEU A 93 14.07 23.07 -3.34
CA LEU A 93 15.27 23.06 -2.50
C LEU A 93 16.29 22.03 -2.99
N PRO A 94 17.59 22.30 -2.83
CA PRO A 94 18.62 21.29 -3.02
C PRO A 94 18.36 20.06 -2.15
N PHE A 95 18.57 18.87 -2.71
CA PHE A 95 18.46 17.63 -1.99
C PHE A 95 19.63 17.50 -1.00
N THR A 96 19.27 17.51 0.28
CA THR A 96 20.20 17.33 1.39
C THR A 96 19.64 16.25 2.31
N LEU A 97 20.55 15.51 2.97
CA LEU A 97 20.21 14.44 3.87
C LEU A 97 20.85 14.71 5.24
N LYS A 98 20.03 15.04 6.23
CA LYS A 98 20.44 15.31 7.61
C LYS A 98 19.93 14.22 8.54
N GLU A 99 20.58 14.11 9.70
CA GLU A 99 20.13 13.20 10.76
C GLU A 99 18.69 13.51 11.16
N GLY A 100 17.86 12.46 11.23
CA GLY A 100 16.43 12.55 11.53
C GLY A 100 15.53 12.88 10.33
N ASP A 101 16.06 13.22 9.14
CA ASP A 101 15.22 13.52 7.98
C ASP A 101 14.39 12.31 7.54
N LEU A 102 15.01 11.12 7.48
CA LEU A 102 14.33 9.87 7.11
C LEU A 102 13.26 9.46 8.13
N ASP A 103 13.49 9.79 9.40
CA ASP A 103 12.64 9.44 10.53
C ASP A 103 11.58 10.53 10.81
N SER A 104 11.58 11.63 10.07
CA SER A 104 10.56 12.67 10.21
C SER A 104 9.21 12.19 9.69
N ASP A 105 8.12 12.49 10.39
CA ASP A 105 6.75 12.31 9.86
C ASP A 105 6.53 13.14 8.57
N ARG A 106 7.44 14.08 8.29
CA ARG A 106 7.44 14.89 7.08
C ARG A 106 8.25 14.27 5.94
N SER A 107 9.02 13.23 6.19
CA SER A 107 9.77 12.48 5.20
C SER A 107 8.83 11.95 4.12
N TRP A 108 9.29 11.98 2.87
CA TRP A 108 8.57 11.32 1.78
C TRP A 108 8.43 9.80 2.03
N PHE A 109 9.38 9.18 2.74
CA PHE A 109 9.34 7.75 3.09
C PHE A 109 8.43 7.40 4.27
N ARG A 110 7.71 8.37 4.85
CA ARG A 110 6.89 8.16 6.05
C ARG A 110 5.49 8.73 5.94
N ARG A 111 5.05 9.21 4.77
CA ARG A 111 3.71 9.79 4.61
C ARG A 111 2.80 8.84 3.86
N ALA A 112 1.65 8.53 4.44
CA ALA A 112 0.63 7.71 3.78
C ALA A 112 0.33 8.18 2.35
N TRP A 113 0.23 9.49 2.17
CA TRP A 113 -0.06 10.13 0.89
C TRP A 113 0.93 9.78 -0.23
N THR A 114 2.23 9.77 0.07
CA THR A 114 3.28 9.60 -0.94
C THR A 114 3.37 8.16 -1.47
N LEU A 115 2.55 7.24 -0.93
CA LEU A 115 2.47 5.86 -1.43
C LEU A 115 1.82 5.80 -2.81
N GLN A 116 1.04 6.81 -3.15
CA GLN A 116 0.46 6.96 -4.49
C GLN A 116 1.48 7.48 -5.51
N GLU A 117 2.65 7.97 -5.05
CA GLU A 117 3.69 8.60 -5.86
C GLU A 117 4.81 7.61 -6.23
N VAL A 118 4.52 6.30 -6.34
CA VAL A 118 5.54 5.23 -6.45
C VAL A 118 5.83 4.86 -7.91
N GLY A 119 5.65 5.81 -8.83
CA GLY A 119 5.79 5.61 -10.27
C GLY A 119 7.10 4.93 -10.71
N GLN A 120 7.06 4.26 -11.87
CA GLN A 120 8.17 3.45 -12.39
C GLN A 120 9.43 4.27 -12.72
N TRP A 121 9.26 5.47 -13.27
CA TRP A 121 10.36 6.33 -13.73
C TRP A 121 10.42 7.59 -12.90
N ARG A 122 11.47 7.70 -12.08
CA ARG A 122 11.61 8.83 -11.16
C ARG A 122 13.02 9.39 -11.10
N GLU A 123 13.10 10.71 -11.08
CA GLU A 123 14.31 11.47 -10.84
C GLU A 123 14.18 12.25 -9.53
N ILE A 124 15.28 12.30 -8.77
CA ILE A 124 15.34 13.09 -7.53
C ILE A 124 15.78 14.50 -7.92
N ALA A 125 14.91 15.48 -7.69
CA ALA A 125 15.23 16.89 -7.94
C ALA A 125 15.96 17.54 -6.77
N GLY A 126 16.59 18.68 -7.09
CA GLY A 126 17.55 19.35 -6.23
C GLY A 126 18.86 18.58 -6.12
N ASP A 127 19.09 17.56 -6.96
CA ASP A 127 20.34 16.81 -6.91
C ASP A 127 21.53 17.71 -7.28
N THR A 128 22.63 17.53 -6.55
CA THR A 128 23.85 18.34 -6.71
C THR A 128 25.04 17.41 -6.81
N PRO A 129 26.14 17.77 -7.49
CA PRO A 129 27.28 16.87 -7.68
C PRO A 129 27.86 16.26 -6.40
N ASP A 130 27.77 16.98 -5.27
CA ASP A 130 28.21 16.53 -3.94
C ASP A 130 27.06 15.96 -3.09
N GLY A 131 25.91 15.71 -3.71
CA GLY A 131 24.66 15.33 -3.07
C GLY A 131 24.56 13.83 -2.73
N PRO A 132 23.52 13.43 -1.96
CA PRO A 132 23.39 12.06 -1.47
C PRO A 132 23.24 10.99 -2.57
N MET A 133 22.80 11.39 -3.77
CA MET A 133 22.67 10.49 -4.93
C MET A 133 24.03 10.09 -5.52
N HIS A 134 25.05 10.94 -5.37
CA HIS A 134 26.40 10.73 -5.91
C HIS A 134 27.38 10.16 -4.87
N ALA A 135 26.90 9.78 -3.69
CA ALA A 135 27.74 9.26 -2.61
C ALA A 135 28.49 7.98 -3.04
N GLU A 136 29.82 8.02 -2.95
CA GLU A 136 30.67 6.88 -3.31
C GLU A 136 30.51 5.71 -2.34
N ARG A 137 30.65 4.49 -2.89
CA ARG A 137 30.77 3.26 -2.11
C ARG A 137 32.23 2.85 -2.01
N LYS A 138 32.74 2.70 -0.77
CA LYS A 138 34.05 2.10 -0.49
C LYS A 138 33.82 0.65 -0.03
N ASP A 139 34.46 -0.31 -0.70
CA ASP A 139 34.28 -1.75 -0.45
C ASP A 139 32.81 -2.20 -0.45
N GLY A 140 32.00 -1.59 -1.33
CA GLY A 140 30.57 -1.88 -1.46
C GLY A 140 29.65 -1.25 -0.41
N LYS A 141 30.18 -0.42 0.51
CA LYS A 141 29.40 0.27 1.55
C LYS A 141 29.45 1.78 1.39
N TYR A 142 28.35 2.46 1.74
CA TYR A 142 28.36 3.91 1.85
C TYR A 142 29.13 4.36 3.09
N GLU A 143 29.62 5.60 3.06
CA GLU A 143 30.39 6.19 4.15
C GLU A 143 29.61 6.26 5.47
N THR A 144 28.30 6.52 5.39
CA THR A 144 27.44 6.66 6.56
C THR A 144 26.29 5.66 6.58
N GLU A 145 25.84 5.32 7.79
CA GLU A 145 24.63 4.52 7.98
C GLU A 145 23.40 5.23 7.41
N LEU A 146 23.31 6.55 7.58
CA LEU A 146 22.23 7.38 7.03
C LEU A 146 22.10 7.25 5.51
N LEU A 147 23.22 7.32 4.77
CA LEU A 147 23.24 7.09 3.31
C LEU A 147 22.82 5.66 2.97
N THR A 148 23.29 4.68 3.74
CA THR A 148 22.91 3.27 3.55
C THR A 148 21.40 3.08 3.72
N ARG A 149 20.80 3.67 4.77
CA ARG A 149 19.37 3.64 5.03
C ARG A 149 18.58 4.35 3.92
N PHE A 150 19.03 5.53 3.49
CA PHE A 150 18.40 6.29 2.41
C PHE A 150 18.34 5.48 1.11
N HIS A 151 19.48 4.96 0.63
CA HIS A 151 19.52 4.17 -0.61
C HIS A 151 18.71 2.88 -0.50
N LYS A 152 18.68 2.25 0.68
CA LYS A 152 17.83 1.08 0.93
C LYS A 152 16.33 1.42 0.88
N GLN A 153 15.90 2.52 1.50
CA GLN A 153 14.51 2.98 1.44
C GLN A 153 14.12 3.36 0.02
N LEU A 154 14.99 4.07 -0.69
CA LEU A 154 14.79 4.43 -2.09
C LEU A 154 14.61 3.16 -2.95
N GLN A 155 15.48 2.16 -2.82
CA GLN A 155 15.34 0.90 -3.54
C GLN A 155 14.06 0.16 -3.18
N SER A 156 13.74 0.04 -1.88
CA SER A 156 12.51 -0.62 -1.42
C SER A 156 11.27 -0.02 -2.07
N MET A 157 11.25 1.29 -2.31
CA MET A 157 10.14 1.97 -2.96
C MET A 157 10.03 1.64 -4.46
N GLN A 158 11.11 1.26 -5.14
CA GLN A 158 11.01 0.77 -6.53
C GLN A 158 10.35 -0.62 -6.57
N ASP A 159 10.69 -1.46 -5.59
CA ASP A 159 10.22 -2.84 -5.47
C ASP A 159 8.78 -2.95 -4.93
N MET A 160 8.16 -1.85 -4.50
CA MET A 160 6.80 -1.80 -3.93
C MET A 160 5.67 -1.95 -4.96
N SER A 161 6.00 -1.87 -6.25
CA SER A 161 5.01 -2.10 -7.31
C SER A 161 4.71 -3.61 -7.43
N TYR A 162 3.44 -3.95 -7.72
CA TYR A 162 2.92 -5.29 -8.05
C TYR A 162 2.49 -6.24 -6.92
N ARG A 163 2.51 -5.86 -5.63
CA ARG A 163 2.08 -6.76 -4.53
C ARG A 163 1.29 -6.05 -3.44
N VAL A 164 0.33 -6.75 -2.84
CA VAL A 164 -0.55 -6.21 -1.80
C VAL A 164 0.15 -5.93 -0.47
N LEU A 165 1.06 -6.82 -0.02
CA LEU A 165 1.61 -6.71 1.34
C LEU A 165 2.63 -5.58 1.53
N GLY A 166 3.37 -5.21 0.48
CA GLY A 166 4.33 -4.10 0.52
C GLY A 166 3.67 -2.77 0.91
N PRO A 167 2.68 -2.29 0.14
CA PRO A 167 1.85 -1.13 0.47
C PRO A 167 1.28 -1.16 1.90
N LEU A 168 0.75 -2.30 2.34
CA LEU A 168 0.20 -2.45 3.69
C LEU A 168 1.27 -2.31 4.79
N LYS A 169 2.45 -2.93 4.61
CA LYS A 169 3.60 -2.78 5.54
C LYS A 169 4.04 -1.33 5.66
N SER A 170 4.04 -0.59 4.55
CA SER A 170 4.30 0.84 4.56
C SER A 170 3.22 1.60 5.33
N MET A 171 1.93 1.32 5.08
CA MET A 171 0.82 1.99 5.79
C MET A 171 0.81 1.75 7.31
N GLN A 172 1.34 0.63 7.80
CA GLN A 172 1.53 0.40 9.25
C GLN A 172 2.50 1.41 9.88
N GLN A 173 3.57 1.78 9.18
CA GLN A 173 4.64 2.62 9.69
C GLN A 173 4.46 4.10 9.38
N TRP A 174 3.71 4.39 8.31
CA TRP A 174 3.57 5.73 7.77
C TRP A 174 2.51 6.54 8.52
N VAL A 175 2.68 7.85 8.45
CA VAL A 175 1.88 8.84 9.17
C VAL A 175 0.96 9.54 8.18
N SER A 176 -0.26 9.83 8.62
CA SER A 176 -1.22 10.62 7.87
C SER A 176 -1.79 11.73 8.75
N THR A 177 -2.25 12.83 8.13
CA THR A 177 -2.93 13.90 8.87
C THR A 177 -4.38 13.53 9.10
N ASN A 178 -5.07 13.03 8.07
CA ASN A 178 -6.34 12.35 8.22
C ASN A 178 -6.11 10.83 8.14
N PRO A 179 -6.57 10.03 9.12
CA PRO A 179 -6.46 8.58 9.06
C PRO A 179 -6.99 7.97 7.76
N VAL A 180 -8.07 8.50 7.17
CA VAL A 180 -8.70 8.00 5.94
C VAL A 180 -7.74 8.08 4.74
N ASP A 181 -6.77 9.01 4.75
CA ASP A 181 -5.75 9.13 3.71
C ASP A 181 -4.91 7.85 3.56
N LYS A 182 -4.77 7.04 4.63
CA LYS A 182 -4.09 5.75 4.56
C LYS A 182 -4.82 4.77 3.66
N VAL A 183 -6.15 4.75 3.73
CA VAL A 183 -6.97 3.87 2.91
C VAL A 183 -7.02 4.40 1.48
N ALA A 184 -7.27 5.70 1.30
CA ALA A 184 -7.30 6.31 -0.04
C ALA A 184 -5.96 6.17 -0.76
N GLY A 185 -4.85 6.27 -0.03
CA GLY A 185 -3.50 6.08 -0.55
C GLY A 185 -3.19 4.68 -1.08
N LEU A 186 -4.04 3.70 -0.81
CA LEU A 186 -3.90 2.33 -1.29
C LEU A 186 -4.62 2.06 -2.62
N ALA A 187 -5.52 2.95 -3.06
CA ALA A 187 -6.44 2.67 -4.17
C ALA A 187 -5.74 2.21 -5.45
N PHE A 188 -4.72 2.94 -5.92
CA PHE A 188 -3.98 2.55 -7.12
C PHE A 188 -3.00 1.41 -6.88
N VAL A 189 -2.26 1.44 -5.77
CA VAL A 189 -1.21 0.45 -5.50
C VAL A 189 -1.77 -0.94 -5.19
N MET A 190 -3.04 -1.04 -4.80
CA MET A 190 -3.77 -2.30 -4.60
C MET A 190 -4.71 -2.64 -5.77
N GLY A 191 -4.53 -2.01 -6.94
CA GLY A 191 -5.24 -2.41 -8.16
C GLY A 191 -6.76 -2.21 -8.11
N SER A 192 -7.25 -1.12 -7.52
CA SER A 192 -8.69 -0.84 -7.49
C SER A 192 -9.24 -0.53 -8.89
N GLU A 193 -10.18 -1.34 -9.39
CA GLU A 193 -10.81 -1.14 -10.71
C GLU A 193 -11.75 0.05 -10.72
N LYS A 194 -12.52 0.19 -9.64
CA LYS A 194 -13.35 1.37 -9.34
C LYS A 194 -12.70 2.09 -8.18
N ILE A 195 -12.66 3.42 -8.20
CA ILE A 195 -12.04 4.18 -7.11
C ILE A 195 -13.13 4.66 -6.17
N PRO A 196 -13.16 4.23 -4.88
CA PRO A 196 -14.15 4.67 -3.92
C PRO A 196 -14.06 6.18 -3.69
N ALA A 197 -15.23 6.81 -3.51
CA ALA A 197 -15.32 8.21 -3.14
C ALA A 197 -14.68 8.45 -1.76
N TYR A 198 -13.85 9.49 -1.67
CA TYR A 198 -13.22 9.89 -0.41
C TYR A 198 -14.14 10.80 0.41
N TYR A 199 -14.24 10.51 1.71
CA TYR A 199 -14.90 11.40 2.66
C TYR A 199 -14.06 11.50 3.93
N GLU A 200 -13.64 12.72 4.27
CA GLU A 200 -12.80 12.97 5.45
C GLU A 200 -13.42 12.44 6.75
N SER A 201 -14.76 12.37 6.81
CA SER A 201 -15.54 11.94 7.98
C SER A 201 -15.91 10.46 7.99
N GLN A 202 -15.57 9.70 6.95
CA GLN A 202 -15.88 8.27 6.89
C GLN A 202 -15.07 7.50 7.92
N SER A 203 -15.65 6.41 8.46
CA SER A 203 -14.88 5.51 9.31
C SER A 203 -13.80 4.79 8.48
N LEU A 204 -12.67 4.48 9.11
CA LEU A 204 -11.59 3.75 8.45
C LEU A 204 -12.06 2.39 7.91
N GLU A 205 -12.92 1.70 8.66
CA GLU A 205 -13.42 0.39 8.27
C GLU A 205 -14.39 0.47 7.08
N ASP A 206 -15.24 1.50 7.02
CA ASP A 206 -16.13 1.70 5.86
C ASP A 206 -15.32 2.06 4.61
N ALA A 207 -14.31 2.93 4.75
CA ALA A 207 -13.42 3.27 3.65
C ALA A 207 -12.65 2.03 3.16
N TRP A 208 -12.12 1.23 4.09
CA TRP A 208 -11.41 -0.01 3.79
C TRP A 208 -12.31 -1.03 3.11
N THR A 209 -13.51 -1.23 3.63
CA THR A 209 -14.54 -2.09 3.04
C THR A 209 -14.85 -1.65 1.60
N ALA A 210 -15.04 -0.35 1.37
CA ALA A 210 -15.31 0.16 0.04
C ALA A 210 -14.15 -0.11 -0.93
N LEU A 211 -12.90 0.05 -0.46
CA LEU A 211 -11.70 -0.24 -1.25
C LEU A 211 -11.59 -1.73 -1.58
N VAL A 212 -11.75 -2.63 -0.60
CA VAL A 212 -11.69 -4.09 -0.83
C VAL A 212 -12.78 -4.56 -1.79
N ASN A 213 -13.98 -3.98 -1.68
CA ASN A 213 -15.07 -4.26 -2.61
C ASN A 213 -14.72 -3.84 -4.04
N SER A 214 -13.91 -2.80 -4.23
CA SER A 214 -13.56 -2.26 -5.55
C SER A 214 -12.22 -2.73 -6.13
N MET A 215 -11.46 -3.54 -5.39
CA MET A 215 -10.22 -4.16 -5.87
C MET A 215 -10.45 -5.03 -7.11
N ASP A 216 -9.48 -5.07 -8.00
CA ASP A 216 -9.35 -6.12 -9.00
C ASP A 216 -9.36 -7.50 -8.33
N THR A 217 -9.95 -8.49 -9.02
CA THR A 217 -10.22 -9.81 -8.45
C THR A 217 -8.94 -10.55 -8.06
N LEU A 218 -7.82 -10.33 -8.75
CA LEU A 218 -6.51 -10.91 -8.42
C LEU A 218 -5.92 -10.26 -7.17
N TYR A 219 -5.95 -8.93 -7.07
CA TYR A 219 -5.47 -8.22 -5.88
C TYR A 219 -6.30 -8.55 -4.64
N ARG A 220 -7.63 -8.72 -4.79
CA ARG A 220 -8.51 -9.20 -3.73
C ARG A 220 -8.12 -10.62 -3.28
N GLY A 221 -7.84 -11.51 -4.23
CA GLY A 221 -7.32 -12.85 -3.94
C GLY A 221 -5.99 -12.83 -3.20
N GLN A 222 -5.00 -12.05 -3.68
CA GLN A 222 -3.73 -11.86 -2.99
C GLN A 222 -3.91 -11.40 -1.54
N LEU A 223 -4.81 -10.43 -1.29
CA LEU A 223 -5.11 -9.92 0.05
C LEU A 223 -5.67 -11.01 0.97
N PHE A 224 -6.71 -11.71 0.53
CA PHE A 224 -7.45 -12.66 1.38
C PHE A 224 -6.59 -13.88 1.71
N PHE A 225 -5.80 -14.35 0.74
CA PHE A 225 -4.94 -15.51 0.90
C PHE A 225 -3.65 -15.17 1.67
N SER A 226 -3.19 -13.93 1.61
CA SER A 226 -2.09 -13.45 2.45
C SER A 226 -2.51 -13.23 3.91
N CYS A 227 -3.78 -12.89 4.15
CA CYS A 227 -4.29 -12.57 5.48
C CYS A 227 -5.37 -13.59 5.90
N PRO A 228 -4.98 -14.82 6.28
CA PRO A 228 -5.93 -15.92 6.50
C PRO A 228 -6.79 -15.75 7.77
N GLU A 229 -6.46 -14.77 8.62
CA GLU A 229 -7.17 -14.53 9.87
C GLU A 229 -8.62 -14.12 9.60
N PRO A 230 -9.60 -14.75 10.27
CA PRO A 230 -11.00 -14.35 10.12
C PRO A 230 -11.20 -12.87 10.41
N GLY A 231 -11.86 -12.16 9.50
CA GLY A 231 -12.27 -10.79 9.68
C GLY A 231 -13.11 -10.57 10.95
N ASN A 232 -12.86 -9.46 11.65
CA ASN A 232 -13.60 -9.10 12.85
C ASN A 232 -14.62 -7.95 12.65
N ALA A 233 -14.76 -7.44 11.42
CA ALA A 233 -15.59 -6.27 11.08
C ALA A 233 -16.84 -6.58 10.25
N GLY A 234 -17.34 -7.82 10.30
CA GLY A 234 -18.57 -8.26 9.62
C GLY A 234 -18.33 -9.50 8.78
N THR A 235 -17.61 -9.37 7.67
CA THR A 235 -17.27 -10.48 6.77
C THR A 235 -16.05 -11.23 7.30
N LYS A 236 -16.15 -12.55 7.46
CA LYS A 236 -15.04 -13.37 8.00
C LYS A 236 -13.91 -13.61 7.00
N TRP A 237 -14.18 -13.51 5.70
CA TRP A 237 -13.22 -13.94 4.69
C TRP A 237 -12.16 -12.89 4.34
N ARG A 238 -12.28 -11.68 4.87
CA ARG A 238 -11.33 -10.60 4.63
C ARG A 238 -10.86 -9.98 5.94
N PRO A 239 -9.62 -9.49 6.02
CA PRO A 239 -9.14 -8.81 7.20
C PRO A 239 -9.81 -7.44 7.35
N SER A 240 -10.08 -7.02 8.59
CA SER A 240 -10.46 -5.64 8.89
C SER A 240 -9.27 -4.69 8.78
N TRP A 241 -9.54 -3.39 8.69
CA TRP A 241 -8.50 -2.37 8.70
C TRP A 241 -7.68 -2.43 9.99
N GLU A 242 -8.35 -2.64 11.13
CA GLU A 242 -7.70 -2.76 12.43
C GLU A 242 -6.73 -3.96 12.47
N GLN A 243 -7.16 -5.13 12.00
CA GLN A 243 -6.31 -6.33 11.95
C GLN A 243 -5.04 -6.07 11.14
N LEU A 244 -5.17 -5.45 9.97
CA LEU A 244 -4.01 -5.14 9.11
C LEU A 244 -3.07 -4.11 9.72
N MET A 245 -3.58 -3.14 10.49
CA MET A 245 -2.73 -2.09 11.06
C MET A 245 -2.08 -2.49 12.38
N MET A 246 -2.70 -3.39 13.15
CA MET A 246 -2.26 -3.73 14.51
C MET A 246 -1.44 -5.01 14.60
N LYS A 247 -1.57 -5.92 13.63
CA LYS A 247 -0.89 -7.22 13.66
C LYS A 247 0.30 -7.26 12.71
N PRO A 248 1.35 -8.04 13.02
CA PRO A 248 2.42 -8.28 12.06
C PRO A 248 1.85 -8.87 10.77
N LEU A 249 2.15 -8.23 9.64
CA LEU A 249 1.83 -8.80 8.33
C LEU A 249 2.76 -9.98 8.03
N PRO A 250 2.33 -10.96 7.21
CA PRO A 250 3.16 -12.10 6.86
C PRO A 250 4.54 -11.69 6.36
N ALA A 251 5.56 -12.42 6.83
CA ALA A 251 6.93 -12.21 6.38
C ALA A 251 7.11 -12.63 4.91
N TYR A 252 6.47 -13.72 4.51
CA TYR A 252 6.44 -14.20 3.14
C TYR A 252 5.36 -13.48 2.34
N ASP A 253 5.75 -12.94 1.20
CA ASP A 253 4.87 -12.23 0.27
C ASP A 253 4.34 -13.22 -0.76
N PHE A 254 3.28 -13.91 -0.35
CA PHE A 254 2.61 -14.92 -1.16
C PHE A 254 1.82 -14.24 -2.28
N ASP A 255 2.06 -14.67 -3.51
CA ASP A 255 1.44 -14.10 -4.72
C ASP A 255 0.60 -15.18 -5.40
N PRO A 256 -0.57 -15.53 -4.82
CA PRO A 256 -1.44 -16.53 -5.40
C PRO A 256 -2.04 -16.04 -6.70
N ASN A 257 -1.99 -16.87 -7.74
CA ASN A 257 -2.78 -16.65 -8.94
C ASN A 257 -4.22 -17.15 -8.71
N VAL A 258 -4.95 -16.50 -7.80
CA VAL A 258 -6.34 -16.81 -7.46
C VAL A 258 -7.17 -15.54 -7.57
N SER A 259 -8.29 -15.61 -8.27
CA SER A 259 -9.25 -14.51 -8.37
C SER A 259 -10.36 -14.69 -7.34
N VAL A 260 -10.63 -13.67 -6.55
CA VAL A 260 -11.80 -13.63 -5.68
C VAL A 260 -12.79 -12.66 -6.29
N ASP A 261 -13.94 -13.17 -6.73
CA ASP A 261 -15.04 -12.40 -7.27
C ASP A 261 -15.88 -11.79 -6.14
N ARG A 262 -16.55 -10.68 -6.44
CA ARG A 262 -17.47 -10.01 -5.53
C ARG A 262 -18.82 -9.83 -6.21
N ASP A 263 -19.86 -10.41 -5.64
CA ASP A 263 -21.24 -10.09 -6.01
C ASP A 263 -21.68 -8.83 -5.23
N GLU A 264 -21.85 -7.72 -5.95
CA GLU A 264 -22.30 -6.46 -5.35
C GLU A 264 -23.75 -6.51 -4.85
N ALA A 265 -24.60 -7.38 -5.41
CA ALA A 265 -26.02 -7.47 -5.05
C ALA A 265 -26.25 -8.36 -3.83
N GLU A 266 -25.56 -9.49 -3.77
CA GLU A 266 -25.65 -10.44 -2.64
C GLU A 266 -24.70 -10.07 -1.49
N GLU A 267 -23.79 -9.11 -1.72
CA GLU A 267 -22.74 -8.74 -0.78
C GLU A 267 -21.83 -9.92 -0.36
N GLU A 268 -21.62 -10.84 -1.29
CA GLU A 268 -20.83 -12.06 -1.10
C GLU A 268 -19.55 -12.04 -1.93
N ASP A 269 -18.47 -12.54 -1.34
CA ASP A 269 -17.25 -12.85 -2.07
C ASP A 269 -17.30 -14.33 -2.47
N SER A 270 -16.76 -14.70 -3.64
CA SER A 270 -16.64 -16.10 -4.06
C SER A 270 -15.30 -16.39 -4.76
N VAL A 271 -14.88 -17.65 -4.77
CA VAL A 271 -13.70 -18.12 -5.50
C VAL A 271 -14.05 -19.39 -6.28
N ASP A 272 -13.72 -19.43 -7.57
CA ASP A 272 -13.89 -20.61 -8.43
C ASP A 272 -12.56 -21.36 -8.57
N GLU A 273 -12.13 -21.99 -7.48
CA GLU A 273 -10.88 -22.76 -7.44
C GLU A 273 -11.12 -24.21 -7.00
N VAL A 274 -10.15 -25.08 -7.30
CA VAL A 274 -10.24 -26.49 -6.91
C VAL A 274 -10.19 -26.60 -5.38
N CYS A 275 -11.29 -27.08 -4.78
CA CYS A 275 -11.38 -27.33 -3.34
C CYS A 275 -11.45 -28.82 -3.01
N ILE A 276 -11.06 -29.16 -1.78
CA ILE A 276 -11.27 -30.49 -1.22
C ILE A 276 -12.63 -30.49 -0.51
N GLU A 277 -13.66 -31.05 -1.17
CA GLU A 277 -15.04 -31.09 -0.65
C GLU A 277 -15.14 -31.81 0.71
N LYS A 278 -14.35 -32.89 0.91
CA LYS A 278 -14.38 -33.71 2.12
C LYS A 278 -12.98 -34.11 2.55
N GLY A 279 -12.52 -33.52 3.65
CA GLY A 279 -11.27 -33.87 4.30
C GLY A 279 -11.34 -33.56 5.79
N LEU A 280 -10.61 -34.32 6.59
CA LEU A 280 -10.47 -34.10 8.03
C LEU A 280 -9.08 -33.52 8.31
N VAL A 281 -9.04 -32.36 8.95
CA VAL A 281 -7.81 -31.69 9.36
C VAL A 281 -7.61 -31.86 10.86
N GLN A 282 -6.48 -32.44 11.25
CA GLN A 282 -6.13 -32.72 12.65
C GLN A 282 -4.78 -32.12 13.03
N GLY A 283 -4.63 -31.78 14.32
CA GLY A 283 -3.33 -31.38 14.90
C GLY A 283 -2.95 -29.90 14.72
N LEU A 284 -3.72 -29.13 13.96
CA LEU A 284 -3.52 -27.67 13.81
C LEU A 284 -4.17 -26.86 14.94
N ALA A 285 -5.05 -27.45 15.75
CA ALA A 285 -5.74 -26.76 16.84
C ALA A 285 -4.84 -26.42 18.05
N VAL A 286 -3.62 -26.97 18.10
CA VAL A 286 -2.67 -26.75 19.20
C VAL A 286 -1.81 -25.53 18.90
N VAL A 287 -1.80 -24.55 19.82
CA VAL A 287 -0.94 -23.37 19.72
C VAL A 287 0.50 -23.78 19.99
N VAL A 288 1.40 -23.48 19.05
CA VAL A 288 2.84 -23.58 19.24
C VAL A 288 3.37 -22.14 19.28
N GLU A 289 4.02 -21.75 20.37
CA GLU A 289 4.64 -20.43 20.44
C GLU A 289 5.77 -20.31 19.41
N GLY A 290 5.63 -19.36 18.48
CA GLY A 290 6.71 -18.90 17.61
C GLY A 290 7.15 -19.86 16.50
N GLY A 291 6.27 -20.72 15.99
CA GLY A 291 6.59 -21.62 14.88
C GLY A 291 5.38 -22.08 14.07
N ASP A 292 5.66 -22.67 12.90
CA ASP A 292 4.65 -23.27 12.04
C ASP A 292 3.90 -24.39 12.77
N ARG A 293 2.59 -24.47 12.57
CA ARG A 293 1.77 -25.56 13.10
C ARG A 293 1.77 -26.71 12.12
N HIS A 294 2.03 -27.92 12.61
CA HIS A 294 2.05 -29.13 11.79
C HIS A 294 0.85 -30.01 12.13
N GLY A 295 0.20 -30.51 11.09
CA GLY A 295 -0.99 -31.34 11.22
C GLY A 295 -1.03 -32.44 10.18
N LYS A 296 -2.20 -33.07 10.09
CA LYS A 296 -2.48 -34.10 9.09
C LYS A 296 -3.81 -33.79 8.40
N LEU A 297 -3.79 -33.83 7.08
CA LEU A 297 -4.98 -33.88 6.24
C LEU A 297 -5.30 -35.34 5.92
N ILE A 298 -6.53 -35.76 6.20
CA ILE A 298 -7.04 -37.09 5.88
C ILE A 298 -8.15 -36.93 4.84
N VAL A 299 -7.98 -37.55 3.67
CA VAL A 299 -8.97 -37.54 2.58
C VAL A 299 -9.28 -38.96 2.13
N LYS A 300 -10.50 -39.19 1.62
CA LYS A 300 -10.92 -40.49 1.09
C LYS A 300 -10.85 -40.49 -0.43
N ASP A 301 -10.23 -41.52 -0.99
CA ASP A 301 -10.28 -41.73 -2.45
C ASP A 301 -11.64 -42.28 -2.90
N LYS A 302 -11.80 -42.46 -4.21
CA LYS A 302 -13.02 -43.01 -4.83
C LYS A 302 -13.37 -44.43 -4.35
N SER A 303 -12.41 -45.16 -3.78
CA SER A 303 -12.59 -46.51 -3.23
C SER A 303 -12.93 -46.47 -1.73
N GLY A 304 -12.96 -45.28 -1.11
CA GLY A 304 -13.17 -45.08 0.31
C GLY A 304 -11.91 -45.30 1.18
N ILE A 305 -10.74 -45.45 0.56
CA ILE A 305 -9.47 -45.61 1.29
C ILE A 305 -9.01 -44.23 1.78
N GLU A 306 -8.66 -44.15 3.07
CA GLU A 306 -8.14 -42.93 3.68
C GLU A 306 -6.65 -42.75 3.36
N HIS A 307 -6.32 -41.57 2.85
CA HIS A 307 -4.96 -41.12 2.58
C HIS A 307 -4.62 -39.97 3.52
N GLY A 308 -3.44 -40.04 4.11
CA GLY A 308 -2.97 -39.06 5.07
C GLY A 308 -1.79 -38.26 4.55
N PHE A 309 -1.90 -36.94 4.54
CA PHE A 309 -0.87 -36.01 4.10
C PHE A 309 -0.42 -35.15 5.29
N GLY A 310 0.89 -34.97 5.46
CA GLY A 310 1.41 -33.99 6.39
C GLY A 310 1.13 -32.58 5.86
N ILE A 311 0.65 -31.70 6.73
CA ILE A 311 0.35 -30.31 6.38
C ILE A 311 1.03 -29.35 7.37
N THR A 312 1.31 -28.15 6.88
CA THR A 312 1.92 -27.07 7.65
C THR A 312 1.05 -25.83 7.50
N ALA A 313 0.75 -25.17 8.62
CA ALA A 313 0.01 -23.92 8.65
C ALA A 313 0.89 -22.84 9.28
N THR A 314 1.12 -21.77 8.53
CA THR A 314 1.99 -20.64 8.90
C THR A 314 1.28 -19.59 9.75
N HIS A 315 -0.06 -19.66 9.85
CA HIS A 315 -0.82 -18.74 10.70
C HIS A 315 -0.69 -19.12 12.19
N GLU A 316 -0.67 -18.13 13.08
CA GLU A 316 -0.37 -18.35 14.51
C GLU A 316 -1.61 -18.67 15.37
N TYR A 317 -2.81 -18.28 14.92
CA TYR A 317 -4.04 -18.53 15.66
C TYR A 317 -4.56 -19.96 15.43
N PRO A 318 -5.08 -20.62 16.47
CA PRO A 318 -5.67 -21.95 16.33
C PRO A 318 -7.01 -21.84 15.60
N ILE A 319 -7.20 -22.68 14.59
CA ILE A 319 -8.50 -22.92 13.96
C ILE A 319 -9.00 -24.27 14.48
N PRO A 320 -10.25 -24.36 14.97
CA PRO A 320 -10.83 -25.63 15.41
C PRO A 320 -10.79 -26.70 14.32
N GLU A 321 -10.61 -27.96 14.72
CA GLU A 321 -10.79 -29.10 13.81
C GLU A 321 -12.16 -29.01 13.12
N ASP A 322 -12.26 -29.45 11.87
CA ASP A 322 -13.47 -29.42 11.04
C ASP A 322 -14.01 -28.04 10.62
N THR A 323 -13.22 -26.96 10.77
CA THR A 323 -13.62 -25.60 10.31
C THR A 323 -12.79 -25.08 9.13
N TYR A 324 -12.03 -25.97 8.49
CA TYR A 324 -11.13 -25.65 7.38
C TYR A 324 -11.85 -25.81 6.05
N THR A 325 -11.76 -24.78 5.20
CA THR A 325 -11.92 -24.97 3.75
C THR A 325 -10.54 -24.96 3.11
N LEU A 326 -10.21 -26.03 2.40
CA LEU A 326 -8.92 -26.18 1.71
C LEU A 326 -9.10 -25.87 0.23
N ILE A 327 -8.56 -24.72 -0.17
CA ILE A 327 -8.61 -24.22 -1.54
C ILE A 327 -7.20 -24.31 -2.13
N SER A 328 -7.12 -24.81 -3.36
CA SER A 328 -5.87 -24.83 -4.09
C SER A 328 -5.48 -23.40 -4.46
N ALA A 329 -4.28 -22.99 -4.06
CA ALA A 329 -3.65 -21.81 -4.61
C ALA A 329 -2.29 -22.21 -5.17
N HIS A 330 -1.93 -21.62 -6.31
CA HIS A 330 -0.63 -21.84 -6.91
C HIS A 330 0.07 -20.49 -7.01
N ASP A 331 1.28 -20.43 -6.46
CA ASP A 331 2.28 -19.46 -6.89
C ASP A 331 3.15 -20.17 -7.95
N TRP A 332 3.84 -19.41 -8.80
CA TRP A 332 4.71 -19.88 -9.88
C TRP A 332 5.80 -20.88 -9.42
N VAL A 333 6.06 -20.97 -8.11
CA VAL A 333 7.13 -21.78 -7.51
C VAL A 333 6.60 -22.87 -6.57
N HIS A 334 5.38 -22.74 -6.01
CA HIS A 334 4.88 -23.62 -4.96
C HIS A 334 3.37 -23.91 -5.09
N LEU A 335 2.99 -25.18 -4.84
CA LEU A 335 1.61 -25.54 -4.57
C LEU A 335 1.33 -25.23 -3.09
N VAL A 336 0.60 -24.15 -2.83
CA VAL A 336 0.24 -23.72 -1.48
C VAL A 336 -1.24 -24.01 -1.30
N VAL A 337 -1.58 -24.92 -0.38
CA VAL A 337 -2.98 -25.06 0.04
C VAL A 337 -3.25 -23.93 1.01
N ALA A 338 -3.87 -22.86 0.51
CA ALA A 338 -4.27 -21.78 1.38
C ALA A 338 -5.49 -22.22 2.19
N THR A 339 -5.39 -21.98 3.50
CA THR A 339 -6.47 -22.26 4.43
C THR A 339 -7.35 -21.03 4.49
N ILE A 340 -8.58 -21.14 4.01
CA ILE A 340 -9.61 -20.15 4.25
C ILE A 340 -10.50 -20.67 5.38
N VAL A 341 -10.63 -19.84 6.41
CA VAL A 341 -11.58 -20.07 7.50
C VAL A 341 -12.96 -19.61 7.03
N SER A 342 -13.64 -20.46 6.27
CA SER A 342 -15.08 -20.29 6.04
C SER A 342 -15.81 -21.40 6.77
N LEU A 343 -16.69 -21.00 7.68
CA LEU A 343 -17.78 -21.85 8.15
C LEU A 343 -18.79 -21.97 6.98
N GLY A 344 -18.52 -22.85 6.04
CA GLY A 344 -19.56 -23.49 5.22
C GLY A 344 -20.01 -22.84 3.91
N GLU A 345 -19.38 -21.79 3.39
CA GLU A 345 -19.88 -21.10 2.18
C GLU A 345 -18.76 -20.66 1.22
N ALA A 346 -17.74 -21.49 0.98
CA ALA A 346 -16.68 -21.19 0.01
C ALA A 346 -16.56 -22.23 -1.13
N CYS A 347 -17.41 -23.25 -1.10
CA CYS A 347 -17.75 -24.20 -2.15
C CYS A 347 -19.24 -24.56 -1.95
#